data_AF-A0A8H6L5M3-F1
#
_entry.id   AF-A0A8H6L5M3-F1
#
_cell.length_a   1.000
_cell.length_b   1.000
_cell.length_c   1.000
_cell.angle_alpha   90.00
_cell.angle_beta   90.00
_cell.angle_gamma   90.00
#
_symmetry.space_group_name_H-M   'P 1'
#
loop_
_entity.id
_entity.type
_entity.pdbx_description
1 polymer ?
#
loop_
_entity_poly.entity_id
_entity_poly.type
_entity_poly.pdbx_seq_one_letter_code
_entity_poly.pdbx_strand_id
1 'polypeptide(L)'
;MAAMPISDSDLLCDPATPYHGFTFRDGYFTHQCWPGVRLIACTGDESVVIDACEAAPCRGGWGIEAYDGSRLNEEPYSLHHMLAGEALAPQFVGGRVYQANLRMWDCVKVTQKMSRPMRVKRQLDAFELYKRRGASGTTGAGILS
;
A
#
# COMPACT_ATOMS: atom_id res chain seq x y z
N MET A 1 2.22 -10.79 16.22
CA MET A 1 0.84 -11.26 16.01
C MET A 1 0.84 -11.92 14.64
N ALA A 2 0.77 -13.25 14.56
CA ALA A 2 0.80 -13.95 13.28
C ALA A 2 -0.56 -13.71 12.60
N ALA A 3 -0.56 -13.03 11.45
CA ALA A 3 -1.73 -13.00 10.58
C ALA A 3 -2.04 -14.45 10.21
N MET A 4 -3.21 -14.95 10.57
CA MET A 4 -3.67 -16.23 10.04
C MET A 4 -3.81 -16.05 8.53
N PRO A 5 -3.05 -16.80 7.71
CA PRO A 5 -3.14 -16.65 6.27
C PRO A 5 -4.54 -17.05 5.82
N ILE A 6 -5.16 -16.20 5.01
CA ILE A 6 -6.41 -16.50 4.31
C ILE A 6 -6.16 -17.73 3.44
N SER A 7 -7.05 -18.71 3.54
CA SER A 7 -6.99 -19.97 2.81
C SER A 7 -7.96 -19.96 1.63
N ASP A 8 -7.81 -20.89 0.68
CA ASP A 8 -8.75 -21.03 -0.44
C ASP A 8 -10.21 -21.19 0.02
N SER A 9 -10.45 -21.78 1.21
CA SER A 9 -11.79 -21.90 1.79
C SER A 9 -12.41 -20.57 2.25
N ASP A 10 -11.60 -19.54 2.44
CA ASP A 10 -12.06 -18.20 2.83
C ASP A 10 -12.43 -17.35 1.60
N LEU A 11 -12.10 -17.82 0.40
CA LEU A 11 -12.37 -17.15 -0.85
C LEU A 11 -13.75 -17.56 -1.38
N LEU A 12 -14.47 -16.61 -1.96
CA LEU A 12 -15.72 -16.82 -2.68
C LEU A 12 -15.43 -17.54 -4.01
N CYS A 13 -14.98 -18.78 -3.95
CA CYS A 13 -14.61 -19.63 -5.08
C CYS A 13 -15.01 -21.09 -4.83
N ASP A 14 -15.09 -21.89 -5.89
CA ASP A 14 -15.35 -23.33 -5.79
C ASP A 14 -14.06 -24.09 -6.13
N PRO A 15 -13.30 -24.59 -5.14
CA PRO A 15 -12.04 -25.29 -5.37
C PRO A 15 -12.18 -26.61 -6.12
N ALA A 16 -13.40 -27.16 -6.25
CA ALA A 16 -13.64 -28.39 -7.02
C ALA A 16 -13.78 -28.13 -8.53
N THR A 17 -13.91 -26.88 -8.95
CA THR A 17 -14.04 -26.51 -10.37
C THR A 17 -12.68 -26.14 -10.98
N PRO A 18 -12.47 -26.34 -12.29
CA PRO A 18 -11.27 -25.86 -12.96
C PRO A 18 -11.05 -24.36 -12.71
N TYR A 19 -9.82 -24.00 -12.37
CA TYR A 19 -9.43 -22.61 -12.05
C TYR A 19 -10.26 -21.97 -10.92
N HIS A 20 -10.78 -22.76 -9.98
CA HIS A 20 -11.63 -22.30 -8.87
C HIS A 20 -12.89 -21.54 -9.31
N GLY A 21 -13.35 -21.75 -10.55
CA GLY A 21 -14.53 -21.10 -11.13
C GLY A 21 -14.23 -19.76 -11.80
N PHE A 22 -12.97 -19.33 -11.86
CA PHE A 22 -12.57 -18.09 -12.51
C PHE A 22 -12.33 -18.26 -14.00
N THR A 23 -12.80 -17.30 -14.80
CA THR A 23 -12.64 -17.29 -16.26
C THR A 23 -11.31 -16.68 -16.73
N PHE A 24 -10.65 -15.90 -15.87
CA PHE A 24 -9.37 -15.26 -16.16
C PHE A 24 -8.57 -15.00 -14.88
N ARG A 25 -7.26 -14.84 -15.05
CA ARG A 25 -6.30 -14.70 -13.95
C ARG A 25 -6.56 -13.48 -13.07
N ASP A 26 -6.97 -12.33 -13.63
CA ASP A 26 -7.25 -11.16 -12.78
C ASP A 26 -8.54 -11.33 -11.97
N GLY A 27 -9.49 -12.16 -12.44
CA GLY A 27 -10.65 -12.57 -11.66
C GLY A 27 -10.24 -13.32 -10.40
N TYR A 28 -9.22 -14.16 -10.51
CA TYR A 28 -8.62 -14.81 -9.35
C TYR A 28 -7.89 -13.82 -8.42
N PHE A 29 -7.16 -12.81 -8.94
CA PHE A 29 -6.49 -11.82 -8.07
C PHE A 29 -7.41 -10.80 -7.42
N THR A 30 -8.59 -10.58 -7.99
CA THR A 30 -9.60 -9.65 -7.46
C THR A 30 -10.75 -10.38 -6.77
N HIS A 31 -10.50 -11.62 -6.35
CA HIS A 31 -11.47 -12.46 -5.67
C HIS A 31 -12.05 -11.75 -4.45
N GLN A 32 -13.30 -12.08 -4.15
CA GLN A 32 -13.94 -11.64 -2.91
C GLN A 32 -13.74 -12.72 -1.86
N CYS A 33 -13.60 -12.29 -0.61
CA CYS A 33 -13.62 -13.21 0.52
C CYS A 33 -15.07 -13.37 0.99
N TRP A 34 -15.39 -14.52 1.60
CA TRP A 34 -16.73 -14.74 2.14
C TRP A 34 -17.09 -13.66 3.17
N PRO A 35 -18.37 -13.25 3.25
CA PRO A 35 -18.82 -12.35 4.30
C PRO A 35 -18.45 -12.89 5.69
N GLY A 36 -17.83 -12.06 6.53
CA GLY A 36 -17.43 -12.43 7.89
C GLY A 36 -15.98 -12.92 8.05
N VAL A 37 -15.27 -13.21 6.96
CA VAL A 37 -13.83 -13.55 7.02
C VAL A 37 -13.02 -12.36 7.56
N ARG A 38 -13.32 -11.15 7.08
CA ARG A 38 -12.71 -9.93 7.61
C ARG A 38 -13.41 -9.50 8.89
N LEU A 39 -12.77 -9.77 10.02
CA LEU A 39 -13.21 -9.30 11.32
C LEU A 39 -12.86 -7.81 11.48
N ILE A 40 -13.89 -6.96 11.47
CA ILE A 40 -13.73 -5.53 11.72
C ILE A 40 -13.82 -5.29 13.22
N ALA A 41 -12.69 -4.97 13.84
CA ALA A 41 -12.66 -4.56 15.23
C ALA A 41 -13.24 -3.13 15.40
N CYS A 42 -13.78 -2.85 16.59
CA CYS A 42 -14.16 -1.50 17.02
C CYS A 42 -15.12 -0.77 16.05
N THR A 43 -16.15 -1.46 15.55
CA THR A 43 -17.09 -0.93 14.53
C THR A 43 -17.74 0.41 14.95
N GLY A 44 -17.98 0.62 16.25
CA GLY A 44 -18.57 1.84 16.80
C GLY A 44 -17.59 2.91 17.29
N ASP A 45 -16.29 2.65 17.30
CA ASP A 45 -15.29 3.60 17.81
C ASP A 45 -14.60 4.32 16.64
N GLU A 46 -14.78 5.64 16.55
CA GLU A 46 -14.14 6.47 15.51
C GLU A 46 -12.71 6.89 15.86
N SER A 47 -12.26 6.66 17.10
CA SER A 47 -10.88 6.92 17.52
C SER A 47 -9.90 5.83 17.06
N VAL A 48 -10.43 4.67 16.64
CA VAL A 48 -9.64 3.53 16.20
C VAL A 48 -9.51 3.51 14.67
N VAL A 49 -8.26 3.54 14.20
CA VAL A 49 -7.92 3.29 12.80
C VAL A 49 -7.63 1.80 12.65
N ILE A 50 -8.42 1.13 11.79
CA ILE A 50 -8.22 -0.28 11.41
C ILE A 50 -7.44 -0.38 10.11
N ASP A 51 -6.82 -1.54 9.88
CA ASP A 51 -6.13 -1.85 8.64
C ASP A 51 -7.05 -1.75 7.42
N ALA A 52 -6.52 -1.20 6.34
CA ALA A 52 -7.26 -0.98 5.10
C ALA A 52 -7.63 -2.28 4.38
N CYS A 53 -6.84 -3.33 4.56
CA CYS A 53 -6.98 -4.63 3.94
C CYS A 53 -6.23 -5.67 4.79
N GLU A 54 -6.37 -6.93 4.41
CA GLU A 54 -5.79 -8.11 5.05
C GLU A 54 -4.29 -8.26 4.71
N ALA A 55 -3.55 -7.15 4.77
CA ALA A 55 -2.14 -7.09 4.45
C ALA A 55 -1.27 -7.39 5.69
N ALA A 56 -0.08 -7.94 5.46
CA ALA A 56 0.89 -8.15 6.52
C ALA A 56 1.57 -6.81 6.88
N PRO A 57 1.47 -6.34 8.14
CA PRO A 57 2.18 -5.14 8.57
C PRO A 57 3.67 -5.32 8.39
N CYS A 58 4.31 -4.39 7.67
CA CYS A 58 5.74 -4.44 7.40
C CYS A 58 6.49 -3.43 8.25
N ARG A 59 5.97 -2.21 8.36
CA ARG A 59 6.64 -1.15 9.13
C ARG A 59 5.69 -0.05 9.57
N GLY A 60 5.97 0.48 10.75
CA GLY A 60 5.42 1.75 11.23
C GLY A 60 6.55 2.75 11.48
N GLY A 61 6.31 4.02 11.17
CA GLY A 61 7.20 5.14 11.46
C GLY A 61 6.45 6.30 12.09
N TRP A 62 7.10 7.02 13.00
CA TRP A 62 6.57 8.20 13.70
C TRP A 62 7.53 9.37 13.50
N GLY A 63 7.01 10.60 13.51
CA GLY A 63 7.85 11.80 13.44
C GLY A 63 8.55 11.97 12.09
N ILE A 64 7.84 11.68 11.00
CA ILE A 64 8.40 11.61 9.64
C ILE A 64 8.81 13.00 9.16
N GLU A 65 10.01 13.12 8.60
CA GLU A 65 10.49 14.39 8.06
C GLU A 65 10.25 14.48 6.55
N ALA A 66 10.28 15.70 5.99
CA ALA A 66 10.08 15.90 4.55
C ALA A 66 11.14 15.17 3.71
N TYR A 67 12.37 15.15 4.22
CA TYR A 67 13.55 14.52 3.62
C TYR A 67 14.17 13.51 4.58
N ASP A 68 13.37 12.56 5.07
CA ASP A 68 13.89 11.44 5.84
C ASP A 68 14.33 10.25 4.95
N GLY A 69 15.07 9.33 5.54
CA GLY A 69 15.37 8.02 4.96
C GLY A 69 14.35 6.96 5.38
N SER A 70 13.08 7.31 5.58
CA SER A 70 12.06 6.31 5.89
C SER A 70 12.07 5.25 4.80
N ARG A 71 12.13 3.97 5.20
CA ARG A 71 12.30 2.90 4.22
C ARG A 71 10.93 2.54 3.66
N LEU A 72 10.78 2.60 2.34
CA LEU A 72 9.65 2.02 1.61
C LEU A 72 10.20 0.79 0.89
N ASN A 73 9.64 -0.39 1.19
CA ASN A 73 10.11 -1.66 0.64
C ASN A 73 11.63 -1.84 0.81
N GLU A 74 12.12 -1.59 2.03
CA GLU A 74 13.54 -1.71 2.44
C GLU A 74 14.53 -0.68 1.88
N GLU A 75 14.15 0.07 0.86
CA GLU A 75 14.91 1.18 0.29
C GLU A 75 14.56 2.53 0.94
N PRO A 76 15.53 3.44 1.18
CA PRO A 76 15.25 4.75 1.77
C PRO A 76 14.52 5.66 0.75
N TYR A 77 13.31 6.09 1.11
CA TYR A 77 12.51 7.04 0.35
C TYR A 77 11.99 8.13 1.28
N SER A 78 12.19 9.40 0.90
CA SER A 78 11.63 10.48 1.70
C SER A 78 10.16 10.73 1.38
N LEU A 79 9.43 11.31 2.34
CA LEU A 79 8.05 11.75 2.16
C LEU A 79 7.87 12.64 0.92
N HIS A 80 8.82 13.54 0.66
CA HIS A 80 8.81 14.38 -0.55
C HIS A 80 8.84 13.53 -1.83
N HIS A 81 9.66 12.47 -1.88
CA HIS A 81 9.70 11.58 -3.05
C HIS A 81 8.45 10.71 -3.17
N MET A 82 7.93 10.19 -2.04
CA MET A 82 6.70 9.40 -2.02
C MET A 82 5.50 10.17 -2.58
N LEU A 83 5.46 11.49 -2.35
CA LEU A 83 4.40 12.38 -2.80
C LEU A 83 4.81 13.20 -4.04
N ALA A 84 5.86 12.80 -4.76
CA ALA A 84 6.32 13.45 -5.99
C ALA A 84 6.54 14.98 -5.89
N GLY A 85 6.93 15.48 -4.71
CA GLY A 85 7.15 16.90 -4.45
C GLY A 85 5.88 17.75 -4.41
N GLU A 86 4.71 17.16 -4.15
CA GLU A 86 3.47 17.92 -4.06
C GLU A 86 3.45 18.92 -2.89
N ALA A 87 2.79 20.06 -3.11
CA ALA A 87 2.60 21.11 -2.11
C ALA A 87 1.83 20.65 -0.85
N LEU A 88 1.15 19.50 -0.91
CA LEU A 88 0.48 18.87 0.22
C LEU A 88 1.44 18.07 1.11
N ALA A 89 2.64 17.73 0.64
CA ALA A 89 3.60 16.92 1.42
C ALA A 89 3.96 17.52 2.80
N PRO A 90 4.16 18.84 2.96
CA PRO A 90 4.49 19.43 4.26
C PRO A 90 3.45 19.17 5.35
N GLN A 91 2.18 18.94 5.01
CA GLN A 91 1.13 18.70 6.01
C GLN A 91 1.28 17.34 6.74
N PHE A 92 2.08 16.43 6.19
CA PHE A 92 2.30 15.10 6.75
C PHE A 92 3.62 15.00 7.54
N VAL A 93 4.41 16.06 7.58
CA VAL A 93 5.65 16.15 8.37
C VAL A 93 5.31 16.09 9.87
N GLY A 94 6.10 15.35 10.64
CA GLY A 94 5.83 14.99 12.04
C GLY A 94 4.76 13.89 12.19
N GLY A 95 4.19 13.43 11.08
CA GLY A 95 3.12 12.45 11.04
C GLY A 95 3.59 11.01 11.28
N ARG A 96 2.71 10.08 10.91
CA ARG A 96 2.88 8.62 11.10
C ARG A 96 2.65 7.94 9.76
N VAL A 97 3.53 7.01 9.39
CA VAL A 97 3.36 6.15 8.20
C VAL A 97 3.22 4.72 8.65
N TYR A 98 2.25 4.05 8.04
CA TYR A 98 2.02 2.63 8.17
C TYR A 98 2.18 1.98 6.80
N GLN A 99 2.98 0.92 6.74
CA GLN A 99 3.24 0.15 5.54
C GLN A 99 2.88 -1.31 5.79
N ALA A 100 2.13 -1.88 4.85
CA ALA A 100 1.75 -3.28 4.84
C ALA A 100 1.87 -3.83 3.42
N ASN A 101 2.26 -5.10 3.31
CA ASN A 101 2.44 -5.78 2.03
C ASN A 101 1.27 -6.73 1.76
N LEU A 102 0.78 -6.66 0.53
CA LEU A 102 -0.20 -7.60 -0.01
C LEU A 102 0.49 -8.85 -0.54
N ARG A 103 -0.06 -10.00 -0.21
CA ARG A 103 0.30 -11.32 -0.73
C ARG A 103 -0.78 -11.78 -1.70
N MET A 104 -0.45 -12.81 -2.47
CA MET A 104 -1.33 -13.36 -3.50
C MET A 104 -2.70 -13.82 -2.98
N TRP A 105 -2.77 -14.26 -1.73
CA TRP A 105 -3.97 -14.82 -1.10
C TRP A 105 -4.76 -13.80 -0.27
N ASP A 106 -4.26 -12.56 -0.18
CA ASP A 106 -4.93 -11.52 0.61
C ASP A 106 -6.12 -10.96 -0.19
N CYS A 107 -7.23 -10.65 0.48
CA CYS A 107 -8.37 -9.99 -0.16
C CYS A 107 -7.93 -8.58 -0.63
N VAL A 108 -7.83 -8.36 -1.94
CA VAL A 108 -7.29 -7.10 -2.51
C VAL A 108 -8.23 -5.89 -2.31
N LYS A 109 -9.42 -6.10 -1.74
CA LYS A 109 -10.40 -5.03 -1.54
C LYS A 109 -9.99 -4.09 -0.40
N VAL A 110 -9.21 -3.07 -0.75
CA VAL A 110 -8.82 -1.98 0.15
C VAL A 110 -10.05 -1.17 0.56
N THR A 111 -10.33 -1.13 1.85
CA THR A 111 -11.41 -0.37 2.47
C THR A 111 -10.91 0.29 3.75
N GLN A 112 -10.84 1.62 3.71
CA GLN A 112 -10.46 2.42 4.87
C GLN A 112 -11.71 3.04 5.50
N LYS A 113 -11.82 2.98 6.83
CA LYS A 113 -12.79 3.80 7.56
C LYS A 113 -12.38 5.27 7.40
N MET A 114 -13.18 6.04 6.68
CA MET A 114 -12.97 7.48 6.48
C MET A 114 -14.13 8.25 7.12
N SER A 115 -13.83 9.14 8.07
CA SER A 115 -14.83 10.04 8.66
C SER A 115 -15.12 11.28 7.79
N ARG A 116 -14.30 11.53 6.76
CA ARG A 116 -14.41 12.66 5.84
C ARG A 116 -14.33 12.19 4.38
N PRO A 117 -14.96 12.90 3.43
CA PRO A 117 -14.89 12.54 2.02
C PRO A 117 -13.47 12.72 1.47
N MET A 118 -13.17 11.96 0.41
CA MET A 118 -11.92 12.09 -0.34
C MET A 118 -11.78 13.51 -0.91
N ARG A 119 -10.68 14.18 -0.56
CA ARG A 119 -10.38 15.55 -1.04
C ARG A 119 -9.57 15.56 -2.33
N VAL A 120 -8.61 14.63 -2.44
CA VAL A 120 -7.64 14.60 -3.53
C VAL A 120 -7.34 13.14 -3.89
N LYS A 121 -7.35 12.82 -5.19
CA LYS A 121 -6.81 11.57 -5.76
C LYS A 121 -5.72 11.94 -6.77
N ARG A 122 -4.62 11.20 -6.74
CA ARG A 122 -3.49 11.37 -7.66
C ARG A 122 -3.06 10.02 -8.19
N GLN A 123 -2.69 10.01 -9.46
CA GLN A 123 -2.02 8.89 -10.10
C GLN A 123 -0.66 9.40 -10.55
N LEU A 124 0.39 8.75 -10.04
CA LEU A 124 1.76 9.06 -10.37
C LEU A 124 2.25 8.05 -11.39
N ASP A 125 2.86 8.53 -12.46
CA ASP A 125 3.56 7.67 -13.42
C ASP A 125 4.98 7.42 -12.92
N ALA A 126 5.25 6.19 -12.51
CA ALA A 126 6.55 5.78 -12.00
C ALA A 126 7.68 5.96 -13.03
N PHE A 127 7.38 5.81 -14.33
CA PHE A 127 8.37 5.94 -15.39
C PHE A 127 8.79 7.40 -15.59
N GLU A 128 7.83 8.33 -15.52
CA GLU A 128 8.13 9.76 -15.58
C GLU A 128 8.86 10.27 -14.32
N LEU A 129 8.51 9.74 -13.15
CA LEU A 129 9.27 10.02 -11.92
C LEU A 129 10.71 9.50 -12.00
N TYR A 130 10.92 8.32 -12.57
CA TYR A 130 12.25 7.75 -12.78
C TYR A 130 13.10 8.60 -13.72
N LYS A 131 12.54 9.07 -14.85
CA LYS A 131 13.24 9.96 -15.79
C LYS A 131 13.68 11.27 -15.15
N ARG A 132 12.83 11.88 -14.30
CA ARG A 132 13.16 13.10 -13.57
C ARG A 132 14.34 12.92 -12.62
N ARG A 133 14.49 11.71 -12.04
CA ARG A 133 15.63 11.36 -11.18
C ARG A 133 16.94 11.26 -11.96
N GLY A 134 16.90 10.80 -13.21
CA GLY A 134 18.06 10.77 -14.11
C GLY A 134 18.52 12.13 -14.62
N ALA A 135 17.64 13.13 -14.61
CA ALA A 135 17.94 14.48 -15.10
C ALA A 135 18.69 15.37 -14.08
N SER A 136 18.75 14.99 -12.79
CA SER A 136 19.47 15.74 -11.75
C SER A 136 20.84 15.13 -11.38
N GLY A 137 21.35 14.20 -12.19
CA GLY A 137 22.54 13.38 -11.90
C GLY A 137 23.72 13.60 -12.84
N THR A 138 23.98 14.81 -13.32
CA THR A 138 25.23 15.14 -14.04
C THR A 138 25.90 16.37 -13.42
N THR A 139 26.64 16.13 -12.35
CA THR A 139 27.81 16.96 -12.04
C THR A 139 28.98 16.02 -11.74
N GLY A 140 29.87 15.90 -12.73
CA GLY A 140 31.29 15.63 -12.57
C GLY A 140 31.73 14.33 -11.90
N ALA A 141 31.92 13.28 -12.69
CA ALA A 141 33.08 12.41 -12.55
C ALA A 141 33.34 11.75 -13.91
N GLY A 142 34.35 12.26 -14.63
CA GLY A 142 34.86 11.61 -15.82
C GLY A 142 35.42 10.24 -15.47
N ILE A 143 35.19 9.26 -16.34
CA ILE A 143 35.99 8.06 -16.39
C ILE A 143 36.62 8.04 -17.78
N LEU A 144 37.93 8.32 -17.77
CA LEU A 144 38.89 7.99 -18.80
C LEU A 144 38.96 6.47 -18.99
N SER A 145 39.28 6.10 -20.24
CA SER A 145 39.63 4.79 -20.82
C SER A 145 38.53 3.73 -20.89
#